data_AF-A0A2G3PWC7-F1
#
_entry.id   AF-A0A2G3PWC7-F1
#
_cell.length_a   1.000
_cell.length_b   1.000
_cell.length_c   1.000
_cell.angle_alpha   90.00
_cell.angle_beta   90.00
_cell.angle_gamma   90.00
#
_symmetry.space_group_name_H-M   'P 1'
#
loop_
_entity.id
_entity.type
_entity.pdbx_description
1 polymer ?
#
loop_
_entity_poly.entity_id
_entity_poly.type
_entity_poly.pdbx_seq_one_letter_code
_entity_poly.pdbx_strand_id
1 'polypeptide(L)' 'MKGQELSKQEHEKQALIYEICKLQEEMAVTLNQFSDVTEPELVDYYTYYYKANEIRHSYLLKKLKKIYYRHKE' A
#
# COMPACT_ATOMS: atom_id res chain seq x y z
N MET A 1 7.31 -29.12 10.76
CA MET A 1 7.50 -27.67 11.02
C MET A 1 7.71 -26.84 9.74
N LYS A 2 8.57 -27.21 8.78
CA LYS A 2 8.77 -26.45 7.52
C LYS A 2 7.50 -26.13 6.70
N GLY A 3 6.49 -27.01 6.68
CA GLY A 3 5.23 -26.77 5.95
C GLY A 3 4.33 -25.69 6.55
N GLN A 4 4.39 -25.46 7.86
CA GLN A 4 3.62 -24.41 8.53
C GLN A 4 4.23 -23.01 8.30
N GLU A 5 5.56 -22.93 8.24
CA GLU A 5 6.32 -21.70 7.96
C GLU A 5 6.03 -21.17 6.54
N LEU A 6 6.02 -22.06 5.54
CA LEU A 6 5.72 -21.73 4.14
C LEU A 6 4.27 -21.25 3.96
N SER A 7 3.33 -21.91 4.62
CA SER A 7 1.92 -21.49 4.62
C SER A 7 1.78 -20.08 5.22
N LYS A 8 2.44 -19.80 6.34
CA LYS A 8 2.40 -18.47 6.98
C LYS A 8 2.95 -17.36 6.09
N GLN A 9 4.05 -17.62 5.39
CA GLN A 9 4.67 -16.63 4.48
C GLN A 9 3.80 -16.33 3.26
N GLU A 10 3.15 -17.34 2.68
CA GLU A 10 2.23 -17.12 1.54
C GLU A 10 0.99 -16.32 1.97
N HIS A 11 0.44 -16.57 3.17
CA HIS A 11 -0.63 -15.74 3.72
C HIS A 11 -0.18 -14.29 3.95
N GLU A 12 1.01 -14.08 4.51
CA GLU A 12 1.56 -12.74 4.73
C GLU A 12 1.76 -11.99 3.40
N LYS A 13 2.25 -12.68 2.37
CA LYS A 13 2.40 -12.14 1.01
C LYS A 13 1.05 -11.75 0.41
N GLN A 14 0.04 -12.60 0.49
CA GLN A 14 -1.30 -12.32 -0.03
C GLN A 14 -1.94 -11.13 0.69
N ALA A 15 -1.80 -11.06 2.02
CA ALA A 15 -2.28 -9.93 2.81
C ALA A 15 -1.60 -8.62 2.38
N LEU A 16 -0.28 -8.62 2.17
CA LEU A 16 0.45 -7.44 1.70
C LEU A 16 0.02 -7.02 0.29
N ILE A 17 -0.18 -7.96 -0.63
CA ILE A 17 -0.67 -7.67 -1.98
C ILE A 17 -2.06 -7.03 -1.91
N TYR A 18 -2.96 -7.61 -1.12
CA TYR A 18 -4.30 -7.06 -0.92
C TYR A 18 -4.25 -5.63 -0.37
N GLU A 19 -3.44 -5.37 0.67
CA GLU A 19 -3.27 -4.03 1.23
C GLU A 19 -2.69 -3.03 0.22
N ILE A 20 -1.75 -3.45 -0.62
CA ILE A 20 -1.18 -2.60 -1.67
C ILE A 20 -2.25 -2.24 -2.70
N CYS A 21 -3.03 -3.21 -3.18
CA CYS A 21 -4.10 -2.96 -4.15
C CYS A 21 -5.15 -2.00 -3.59
N LYS A 22 -5.62 -2.26 -2.36
CA LYS A 22 -6.58 -1.38 -1.69
C LYS A 22 -6.04 0.05 -1.53
N LEU A 23 -4.78 0.19 -1.14
CA LEU A 23 -4.15 1.50 -1.00
C LEU A 23 -4.04 2.24 -2.34
N GLN A 24 -3.77 1.53 -3.43
CA GLN A 24 -3.75 2.12 -4.78
C GLN A 24 -5.14 2.60 -5.21
N GLU A 25 -6.19 1.85 -4.89
CA GLU A 25 -7.58 2.28 -5.10
C GLU A 25 -7.90 3.54 -4.28
N GLU A 26 -7.53 3.57 -3.00
CA GLU A 26 -7.70 4.75 -2.13
C GLU A 26 -6.97 5.98 -2.68
N MET A 27 -5.75 5.81 -3.18
CA MET A 27 -4.98 6.89 -3.81
C MET A 27 -5.63 7.38 -5.11
N ALA A 28 -6.17 6.47 -5.93
CA ALA A 28 -6.87 6.84 -7.16
C ALA A 28 -8.16 7.62 -6.85
N VAL A 29 -8.93 7.18 -5.85
CA VAL A 29 -10.13 7.91 -5.37
C VAL A 29 -9.74 9.28 -4.84
N THR A 30 -8.68 9.38 -4.04
CA THR A 30 -8.17 10.64 -3.50
C THR A 30 -7.83 11.61 -4.62
N LEU A 31 -7.14 11.14 -5.67
CA LEU A 31 -6.75 11.97 -6.80
C LEU A 31 -7.96 12.46 -7.61
N ASN A 32 -8.95 11.58 -7.84
CA ASN A 32 -10.19 11.95 -8.50
C ASN A 32 -10.99 12.98 -7.70
N GLN A 33 -11.06 12.83 -6.37
CA GLN A 33 -11.71 13.83 -5.53
C GLN A 33 -10.95 15.15 -5.52
N PHE A 34 -9.61 15.10 -5.49
CA PHE A 34 -8.77 16.29 -5.53
C PHE A 34 -8.96 17.11 -6.80
N SER A 35 -9.15 16.47 -7.97
CA SER A 35 -9.39 17.20 -9.22
C SER A 35 -10.68 18.03 -9.23
N ASP A 36 -11.64 17.69 -8.36
CA ASP A 36 -12.94 18.36 -8.27
C ASP A 36 -13.00 19.35 -7.06
N VAL A 37 -11.90 19.54 -6.34
CA VAL A 37 -11.87 20.41 -5.14
C VAL A 37 -11.99 21.88 -5.54
N THR A 38 -12.93 22.57 -4.89
CA THR A 38 -13.11 24.02 -5.02
C THR A 38 -12.76 24.76 -3.72
N GLU A 39 -12.80 24.05 -2.60
CA GLU A 39 -12.53 24.52 -1.25
C GLU A 39 -11.01 24.53 -0.98
N PRO A 40 -10.40 25.70 -0.75
CA PRO A 40 -8.96 25.80 -0.51
C PRO A 40 -8.49 24.97 0.69
N GLU A 41 -9.30 24.80 1.73
CA GLU A 41 -8.96 24.01 2.91
C GLU A 41 -8.83 22.51 2.62
N LEU A 42 -9.53 22.03 1.58
CA LEU A 42 -9.47 20.63 1.16
C LEU A 42 -8.24 20.33 0.31
N VAL A 43 -7.64 21.34 -0.33
CA VAL A 43 -6.41 21.17 -1.14
C VAL A 43 -5.28 20.61 -0.28
N ASP A 44 -5.06 21.22 0.89
CA ASP A 44 -4.05 20.76 1.83
C ASP A 44 -4.38 19.37 2.37
N TYR A 45 -5.64 19.12 2.72
CA TYR A 45 -6.10 17.81 3.19
C TYR A 45 -5.75 16.70 2.19
N TYR A 46 -6.17 16.84 0.94
CA TYR A 46 -5.92 15.84 -0.10
C TYR A 46 -4.44 15.70 -0.43
N THR A 47 -3.69 16.81 -0.42
CA THR A 47 -2.24 16.79 -0.63
C THR A 47 -1.53 15.97 0.45
N TYR A 48 -1.83 16.21 1.73
CA TYR A 48 -1.20 15.47 2.82
C TYR A 48 -1.69 14.03 2.89
N TYR A 49 -2.97 13.78 2.62
CA TYR A 49 -3.54 12.43 2.58
C TYR A 49 -2.88 11.59 1.47
N TYR A 50 -2.74 12.14 0.27
CA TYR A 50 -2.07 11.46 -0.84
C TYR A 50 -0.60 11.13 -0.51
N LYS A 51 0.15 12.10 0.00
CA LYS A 51 1.56 11.91 0.40
C LYS A 51 1.72 10.83 1.48
N ALA A 52 0.82 10.80 2.47
CA ALA A 52 0.84 9.77 3.51
C ALA A 52 0.64 8.37 2.89
N ASN A 53 -0.28 8.24 1.93
CA ASN A 53 -0.53 6.99 1.23
C ASN A 53 0.62 6.58 0.31
N GLU A 54 1.30 7.52 -0.35
CA GLU A 54 2.54 7.22 -1.13
C GLU A 54 3.65 6.64 -0.24
N ILE A 55 3.87 7.23 0.94
CA ILE A 55 4.86 6.73 1.90
C ILE A 55 4.48 5.33 2.37
N ARG A 56 3.21 5.11 2.70
CA ARG A 56 2.69 3.79 3.10
C ARG A 56 2.84 2.76 1.98
N HIS A 57 2.54 3.13 0.73
CA HIS A 57 2.68 2.27 -0.44
C HIS A 57 4.13 1.83 -0.64
N SER A 58 5.05 2.79 -0.58
CA SER A 58 6.50 2.53 -0.64
C SER A 58 6.97 1.58 0.46
N TYR A 59 6.43 1.71 1.67
CA TYR A 59 6.74 0.82 2.78
C TYR A 59 6.21 -0.61 2.56
N LEU A 60 4.96 -0.76 2.12
CA LEU A 60 4.36 -2.07 1.83
C LEU A 60 5.10 -2.79 0.69
N LEU A 61 5.49 -2.07 -0.37
CA LEU A 61 6.32 -2.63 -1.43
C LEU A 61 7.68 -3.12 -0.92
N LYS A 62 8.33 -2.37 -0.01
CA LYS A 62 9.57 -2.81 0.63
C LYS A 62 9.37 -4.09 1.44
N LYS A 63 8.25 -4.22 2.16
CA LYS A 63 7.90 -5.46 2.89
C LYS A 63 7.70 -6.63 1.93
N LEU A 64 6.91 -6.44 0.87
CA LEU A 64 6.66 -7.49 -0.12
C LEU A 64 7.96 -7.96 -0.80
N LYS A 65 8.84 -7.00 -1.16
CA LYS A 65 10.18 -7.32 -1.70
C LYS A 65 11.01 -8.15 -0.73
N LYS A 66 10.99 -7.84 0.57
CA LYS A 66 11.72 -8.64 1.58
C LYS A 66 11.25 -10.08 1.62
N ILE A 67 9.93 -10.34 1.50
CA ILE A 67 9.41 -11.71 1.42
C ILE A 67 9.91 -12.40 0.14
N TYR A 68 9.86 -11.72 -1.00
CA TYR A 68 10.33 -12.27 -2.27
C TYR A 68 11.83 -12.62 -2.26
N TYR A 69 12.69 -11.73 -1.73
CA TYR A 69 14.13 -11.97 -1.69
C TYR A 69 14.57 -12.93 -0.58
N ARG A 70 13.80 -13.08 0.51
CA ARG A 70 14.04 -14.13 1.52
C ARG A 70 13.93 -15.54 0.94
N HIS A 71 13.25 -15.73 -0.18
CA HIS A 71 13.18 -17.00 -0.91
C HIS A 71 14.37 -17.27 -1.85
N LYS A 72 15.27 -16.30 -2.08
CA LYS A 72 16.42 -16.42 -3.00
C LYS A 72 17.75 -16.75 -2.31
N GLU A 73 17.78 -16.81 -0.98
CA GLU A 73 18.91 -17.28 -0.15
C GLU A 73 18.65 -18.71 0.34
#